data_AF-Q5DAE7-F1
#
_entry.id   AF-Q5DAE7-F1
#
_cell.length_a   1.000
_cell.length_b   1.000
_cell.length_c   1.000
_cell.angle_alpha   90.00
_cell.angle_beta   90.00
_cell.angle_gamma   90.00
#
_symmetry.space_group_name_H-M   'P 1'
#
loop_
_entity.id
_entity.type
_entity.pdbx_description
1 polymer ?
#
loop_
_entity_poly.entity_id
_entity_poly.type
_entity_poly.pdbx_seq_one_letter_code
_entity_poly.pdbx_strand_id
1 'polypeptide(L)'
;MLDLYSILIIIFHHFHVQWTILAKWIPISLQWEFYGLSEFYYTLETLKGTPPVEYNYSLVRHKTQEICSTPWTIYLSKLKEENPNLSEEKFNSFVSFKKLICFKASYLLSAFHKGLHFPTDYDKFIPTLEINKTELQWSLGALLYKLKATTAKEEYQWKIIFISVVVICILIILIFIGTLLYLKLNDKCSRTNKQSQNGSVTTNTNNIESFVKNNSDTSSQFDDKIASS
;
A
#
# COMPACT_ATOMS: atom_id res chain seq x y z
N MET A 1 41.87 18.48 -14.29
CA MET A 1 40.64 18.55 -13.47
C MET A 1 39.61 17.74 -14.24
N LEU A 2 39.50 16.44 -13.97
CA LEU A 2 38.59 15.54 -14.66
C LEU A 2 37.24 15.63 -13.93
N ASP A 3 36.23 16.17 -14.60
CA ASP A 3 34.91 16.42 -14.04
C ASP A 3 34.28 15.13 -13.52
N LEU A 4 33.69 15.21 -12.32
CA LEU A 4 32.95 14.13 -11.66
C LEU A 4 31.89 13.47 -12.58
N TYR A 5 31.40 14.22 -13.58
CA TYR A 5 30.44 13.74 -14.58
C TYR A 5 31.02 12.68 -15.52
N SER A 6 32.29 12.79 -15.92
CA SER A 6 32.94 11.82 -16.80
C SER A 6 33.24 10.50 -16.08
N ILE A 7 33.51 10.54 -14.77
CA ILE A 7 33.71 9.34 -13.95
C ILE A 7 32.36 8.61 -13.75
N LEU A 8 31.27 9.36 -13.57
CA LEU A 8 29.92 8.79 -13.39
C LEU A 8 29.43 8.04 -14.65
N ILE A 9 29.75 8.54 -15.84
CA ILE A 9 29.37 7.90 -17.13
C ILE A 9 30.16 6.60 -17.36
N ILE A 10 31.45 6.56 -17.02
CA ILE A 10 32.26 5.33 -17.14
C ILE A 10 31.77 4.26 -16.16
N ILE A 11 31.39 4.63 -14.93
CA ILE A 11 30.81 3.70 -13.95
C ILE A 11 29.45 3.18 -14.42
N PHE A 12 28.58 4.03 -15.00
CA PHE A 12 27.29 3.59 -15.54
C PHE A 12 27.42 2.68 -16.76
N HIS A 13 28.38 2.93 -17.65
CA HIS A 13 28.61 2.09 -18.82
C HIS A 13 29.26 0.74 -18.44
N HIS A 14 30.09 0.70 -17.40
CA HIS A 14 30.66 -0.56 -16.90
C HIS A 14 29.60 -1.40 -16.14
N PHE A 15 28.69 -0.76 -15.39
CA PHE A 15 27.59 -1.47 -14.72
C PHE A 15 26.53 -2.03 -15.69
N HIS A 16 26.23 -1.35 -16.80
CA HIS A 16 25.25 -1.84 -17.78
C HIS A 16 25.75 -3.07 -18.58
N VAL A 17 27.06 -3.17 -18.81
CA VAL A 17 27.67 -4.32 -19.49
C VAL A 17 27.79 -5.52 -18.55
N GLN A 18 27.96 -5.32 -17.24
CA GLN A 18 28.01 -6.42 -16.26
C GLN A 18 26.63 -7.03 -15.97
N TRP A 19 25.57 -6.22 -15.94
CA TRP A 19 24.19 -6.70 -15.69
C TRP A 19 23.58 -7.44 -16.88
N THR A 20 23.99 -7.12 -18.11
CA THR A 20 23.57 -7.89 -19.31
C THR A 20 24.26 -9.25 -19.42
N ILE A 21 25.40 -9.45 -18.75
CA ILE A 21 26.10 -10.75 -18.68
C ILE A 21 25.54 -11.64 -17.54
N LEU A 22 25.04 -11.05 -16.45
CA LEU A 22 24.47 -11.80 -15.32
C LEU A 22 22.99 -12.20 -15.50
N ALA A 23 22.25 -11.57 -16.41
CA ALA A 23 20.89 -11.99 -16.76
C ALA A 23 20.84 -13.26 -17.64
N LYS A 24 21.99 -13.85 -18.01
CA LYS A 24 22.05 -14.88 -19.05
C LYS A 24 21.80 -16.31 -18.58
N TRP A 25 21.86 -16.65 -17.30
CA TRP A 25 21.61 -18.04 -16.88
C TRP A 25 21.13 -18.10 -15.43
N ILE A 26 19.84 -17.89 -15.21
CA ILE A 26 19.17 -18.61 -14.12
C ILE A 26 18.91 -19.99 -14.72
N PRO A 27 19.65 -21.05 -14.38
CA PRO A 27 19.28 -22.38 -14.81
C PRO A 27 17.86 -22.62 -14.28
N ILE A 28 16.91 -22.83 -15.18
CA ILE A 28 15.57 -23.24 -14.78
C ILE A 28 15.77 -24.51 -13.98
N SER A 29 15.39 -24.46 -12.70
CA SER A 29 15.43 -25.62 -11.84
C SER A 29 14.46 -26.64 -12.43
N LEU A 30 15.00 -27.69 -13.04
CA LEU A 30 14.23 -28.81 -13.60
C LEU A 30 13.44 -29.59 -12.52
N GLN A 31 13.52 -29.15 -11.27
CA GLN A 31 12.84 -29.75 -10.14
C GLN A 31 11.43 -29.19 -9.94
N TRP A 32 11.14 -27.98 -10.42
CA TRP A 32 9.88 -27.29 -10.15
C TRP A 32 8.78 -27.69 -11.14
N GLU A 33 7.54 -27.39 -10.81
CA GLU A 33 6.40 -27.52 -11.71
C GLU A 33 6.08 -26.16 -12.32
N PHE A 34 5.81 -26.14 -13.62
CA PHE A 34 5.45 -24.91 -14.33
C PHE A 34 4.08 -25.07 -14.98
N TYR A 35 3.22 -24.08 -14.79
CA TYR A 35 1.87 -24.10 -15.30
C TYR A 35 1.76 -23.30 -16.60
N GLY A 36 1.24 -23.94 -17.65
CA GLY A 36 1.01 -23.34 -18.96
C GLY A 36 -0.40 -22.81 -19.08
N LEU A 37 -0.59 -21.50 -18.89
CA LEU A 37 -1.91 -20.87 -18.96
C LEU A 37 -2.24 -20.35 -20.37
N SER A 38 -3.52 -20.01 -20.57
CA SER A 38 -4.03 -19.28 -21.74
C SER A 38 -3.58 -19.92 -23.06
N GLU A 39 -2.73 -19.24 -23.84
CA GLU A 39 -2.30 -19.70 -25.17
C GLU A 39 -1.50 -21.01 -25.14
N PHE A 40 -0.79 -21.31 -24.05
CA PHE A 40 -0.15 -22.62 -23.90
C PHE A 40 -1.20 -23.73 -23.84
N TYR A 41 -2.23 -23.55 -23.00
CA TYR A 41 -3.31 -24.51 -22.86
C TYR A 41 -4.12 -24.65 -24.16
N TYR A 42 -4.65 -23.56 -24.72
CA TYR A 42 -5.53 -23.61 -25.90
C TYR A 42 -4.82 -24.17 -27.15
N THR A 43 -3.52 -23.88 -27.30
CA THR A 43 -2.74 -24.42 -28.41
C THR A 43 -2.56 -25.93 -28.25
N LEU A 44 -2.17 -26.40 -27.06
CA LEU A 44 -1.95 -27.83 -26.81
C LEU A 44 -3.25 -28.63 -26.85
N GLU A 45 -4.34 -28.08 -26.32
CA GLU A 45 -5.68 -28.65 -26.45
C GLU A 45 -6.07 -28.79 -27.92
N THR A 46 -5.80 -27.77 -28.74
CA THR A 46 -6.06 -27.85 -30.18
C THR A 46 -5.26 -28.95 -30.88
N LEU A 47 -4.01 -29.20 -30.46
CA LEU A 47 -3.17 -30.25 -31.06
C LEU A 47 -3.57 -31.66 -30.61
N LYS A 48 -4.16 -31.79 -29.42
CA LYS A 48 -4.56 -33.09 -28.82
C LYS A 48 -6.05 -33.40 -28.96
N GLY A 49 -6.89 -32.42 -29.26
CA GLY A 49 -8.33 -32.57 -29.48
C GLY A 49 -9.17 -32.84 -28.23
N THR A 50 -8.61 -33.45 -27.19
CA THR A 50 -9.34 -33.84 -25.97
C THR A 50 -8.50 -33.68 -24.70
N PRO A 51 -9.05 -33.13 -23.60
CA PRO A 51 -8.44 -33.18 -22.27
C PRO A 51 -8.32 -34.62 -21.73
N PRO A 52 -7.36 -34.92 -20.83
CA PRO A 52 -6.40 -34.00 -20.21
C PRO A 52 -5.29 -33.58 -21.17
N VAL A 53 -4.95 -32.30 -21.13
CA VAL A 53 -3.87 -31.74 -21.94
C VAL A 53 -2.55 -32.03 -21.22
N GLU A 54 -1.72 -32.87 -21.81
CA GLU A 54 -0.35 -33.12 -21.33
C GLU A 54 0.67 -32.59 -22.33
N TYR A 55 1.80 -32.11 -21.84
CA TYR A 55 2.89 -31.68 -22.71
C TYR A 55 3.86 -32.81 -23.01
N ASN A 56 4.15 -33.01 -24.29
CA ASN A 56 5.21 -33.91 -24.73
C ASN A 56 5.88 -33.29 -25.96
N TYR A 57 7.18 -32.98 -25.85
CA TYR A 57 7.91 -32.27 -26.91
C TYR A 57 7.83 -32.97 -28.26
N SER A 58 8.07 -34.29 -28.30
CA SER A 58 8.11 -35.07 -29.54
C SER A 58 6.74 -35.07 -30.23
N LEU A 59 5.68 -35.32 -29.47
CA LEU A 59 4.30 -35.32 -29.97
C LEU A 59 3.88 -33.93 -30.48
N VAL A 60 4.14 -32.88 -29.69
CA VAL A 60 3.79 -31.50 -30.05
C VAL A 60 4.55 -31.07 -31.29
N ARG A 61 5.85 -31.37 -31.37
CA ARG A 61 6.68 -31.09 -32.55
C ARG A 61 6.16 -31.81 -33.79
N HIS A 62 5.86 -33.09 -33.69
CA HIS A 62 5.32 -33.88 -34.80
C HIS A 62 3.98 -33.31 -35.29
N LYS A 63 3.03 -33.07 -34.37
CA LYS A 63 1.72 -32.50 -34.71
C LYS A 63 1.81 -31.10 -35.30
N THR A 64 2.72 -30.27 -34.78
CA THR A 64 3.00 -28.95 -35.34
C THR A 64 3.48 -29.07 -36.78
N GLN A 65 4.45 -29.96 -37.05
CA GLN A 65 4.98 -30.18 -38.39
C GLN A 65 3.90 -30.71 -39.34
N GLU A 66 3.11 -31.70 -38.90
CA GLU A 66 1.98 -32.27 -39.66
C GLU A 66 1.00 -31.17 -40.09
N ILE A 67 0.54 -30.34 -39.15
CA ILE A 67 -0.42 -29.26 -39.43
C ILE A 67 0.20 -28.19 -40.33
N CYS A 68 1.43 -27.77 -40.06
CA CYS A 68 2.10 -26.73 -40.84
C CYS A 68 2.43 -27.17 -42.28
N SER A 69 2.62 -28.48 -42.51
CA SER A 69 2.85 -29.04 -43.85
C SER A 69 1.57 -29.40 -44.59
N THR A 70 0.41 -29.37 -43.93
CA THR A 70 -0.87 -29.71 -44.55
C THR A 70 -1.46 -28.49 -45.28
N PRO A 71 -1.80 -28.60 -46.58
CA PRO A 71 -2.50 -27.55 -47.29
C PRO A 71 -3.79 -27.13 -46.59
N TRP A 72 -4.07 -25.83 -46.55
CA TRP A 72 -5.23 -25.28 -45.86
C TRP A 72 -6.57 -25.92 -46.28
N THR A 73 -6.72 -26.23 -47.57
CA THR A 73 -7.93 -26.87 -48.12
C THR A 73 -8.19 -28.26 -47.52
N ILE A 74 -7.14 -29.07 -47.35
CA ILE A 74 -7.19 -30.40 -46.73
C ILE A 74 -7.43 -30.29 -45.22
N TYR A 75 -6.75 -29.34 -44.57
CA TYR A 75 -6.96 -29.11 -43.14
C TYR A 75 -8.41 -28.67 -42.86
N LEU A 76 -8.96 -27.79 -43.67
CA LEU A 76 -10.33 -27.30 -43.55
C LEU A 76 -11.37 -28.42 -43.77
N SER A 77 -11.16 -29.29 -44.76
CA SER A 77 -12.07 -30.43 -44.98
C SER A 77 -12.05 -31.38 -43.79
N LYS A 78 -10.87 -31.69 -43.25
CA LYS A 78 -10.71 -32.51 -42.05
C LYS A 78 -11.43 -31.90 -40.83
N LEU A 79 -11.27 -30.60 -40.60
CA LEU A 79 -12.00 -29.91 -39.51
C LEU A 79 -13.52 -30.01 -39.67
N LYS A 80 -14.03 -29.97 -40.91
CA LYS A 80 -15.46 -30.09 -41.21
C LYS A 80 -15.96 -31.51 -40.95
N GLU A 81 -15.19 -32.52 -41.35
CA GLU A 81 -15.47 -33.93 -41.10
C GLU A 81 -15.47 -34.28 -39.61
N GLU A 82 -14.54 -33.70 -38.84
CA GLU A 82 -14.45 -33.89 -37.38
C GLU A 82 -15.58 -33.17 -36.62
N ASN A 83 -16.24 -32.18 -37.24
CA ASN A 83 -17.26 -31.36 -36.59
C ASN A 83 -18.56 -31.29 -37.43
N PRO A 84 -19.22 -32.43 -37.72
CA PRO A 84 -20.35 -32.49 -38.64
C PRO A 84 -21.61 -31.79 -38.11
N ASN A 85 -21.71 -31.62 -36.79
CA ASN A 85 -22.88 -31.06 -36.12
C ASN A 85 -22.84 -29.52 -35.99
N LEU A 86 -21.77 -28.86 -36.46
CA LEU A 86 -21.68 -27.40 -36.40
C LEU A 86 -22.45 -26.77 -37.56
N SER A 87 -23.29 -25.77 -37.25
CA SER A 87 -23.87 -24.91 -38.28
C SER A 87 -22.77 -24.14 -39.02
N GLU A 88 -23.04 -23.72 -40.26
CA GLU A 88 -22.05 -23.03 -41.09
C GLU A 88 -21.48 -21.77 -40.42
N GLU A 89 -22.32 -20.97 -39.76
CA GLU A 89 -21.89 -19.80 -38.99
C GLU A 89 -20.92 -20.17 -37.84
N LYS A 90 -21.27 -21.19 -37.05
CA LYS A 90 -20.43 -21.66 -35.94
C LYS A 90 -19.13 -22.28 -36.44
N PHE A 91 -19.19 -23.01 -37.56
CA PHE A 91 -18.01 -23.57 -38.20
C PHE A 91 -17.06 -22.48 -38.69
N ASN A 92 -17.57 -21.42 -39.33
CA ASN A 92 -16.75 -20.30 -39.78
C ASN A 92 -16.05 -19.57 -38.61
N SER A 93 -16.77 -19.37 -37.49
CA SER A 93 -16.18 -18.83 -36.27
C SER A 93 -15.09 -19.75 -35.70
N PHE A 94 -15.38 -21.05 -35.58
CA PHE A 94 -14.42 -22.08 -35.13
C PHE A 94 -13.15 -22.10 -35.99
N VAL A 95 -13.30 -22.09 -37.32
CA VAL A 95 -12.17 -22.07 -38.28
C VAL A 95 -11.35 -20.79 -38.15
N SER A 96 -11.98 -19.64 -37.89
CA SER A 96 -11.29 -18.37 -37.67
C SER A 96 -10.23 -18.47 -36.57
N PHE A 97 -10.58 -19.13 -35.44
CA PHE A 97 -9.64 -19.36 -34.34
C PHE A 97 -8.52 -20.35 -34.68
N LYS A 98 -8.77 -21.31 -35.59
CA LYS A 98 -7.79 -22.33 -35.98
C LYS A 98 -6.82 -21.87 -37.06
N LYS A 99 -7.09 -20.78 -37.80
CA LYS A 99 -6.19 -20.28 -38.88
C LYS A 99 -4.75 -20.07 -38.43
N LEU A 100 -4.53 -19.62 -37.20
CA LEU A 100 -3.21 -19.31 -36.66
C LEU A 100 -2.56 -20.49 -35.92
N ILE A 101 -3.14 -21.69 -35.94
CA ILE A 101 -2.65 -22.80 -35.13
C ILE A 101 -1.21 -23.19 -35.44
N CYS A 102 -0.82 -23.21 -36.73
CA CYS A 102 0.56 -23.54 -37.13
C CYS A 102 1.55 -22.52 -36.53
N PHE A 103 1.21 -21.23 -36.61
CA PHE A 103 2.03 -20.17 -36.02
C PHE A 103 2.09 -20.30 -34.50
N LYS A 104 0.94 -20.44 -33.83
CA LYS A 104 0.84 -20.55 -32.36
C LYS A 104 1.63 -21.75 -31.84
N ALA A 105 1.51 -22.91 -32.48
CA ALA A 105 2.21 -24.13 -32.09
C ALA A 105 3.74 -24.03 -32.32
N SER A 106 4.16 -23.44 -33.44
CA SER A 106 5.57 -23.19 -33.73
C SER A 106 6.19 -22.17 -32.77
N TYR A 107 5.43 -21.13 -32.44
CA TYR A 107 5.81 -20.12 -31.46
C TYR A 107 5.91 -20.74 -30.06
N LEU A 108 4.95 -21.57 -29.65
CA LEU A 108 4.98 -22.28 -28.36
C LEU A 108 6.28 -23.09 -28.22
N LEU A 109 6.61 -23.92 -29.21
CA LEU A 109 7.86 -24.71 -29.20
C LEU A 109 9.11 -23.84 -29.13
N SER A 110 9.14 -22.76 -29.91
CA SER A 110 10.30 -21.86 -29.97
C SER A 110 10.45 -21.03 -28.69
N ALA A 111 9.37 -20.41 -28.23
CA ALA A 111 9.36 -19.63 -27.00
C ALA A 111 9.70 -20.51 -25.78
N PHE A 112 9.15 -21.72 -25.70
CA PHE A 112 9.37 -22.60 -24.54
C PHE A 112 10.77 -23.22 -24.52
N HIS A 113 11.24 -23.82 -25.62
CA HIS A 113 12.52 -24.53 -25.62
C HIS A 113 13.71 -23.67 -26.05
N LYS A 114 13.52 -22.74 -26.98
CA LYS A 114 14.62 -21.87 -27.46
C LYS A 114 14.69 -20.55 -26.70
N GLY A 115 13.53 -19.97 -26.37
CA GLY A 115 13.45 -18.68 -25.68
C GLY A 115 13.66 -18.83 -24.18
N LEU A 116 12.89 -19.71 -23.54
CA LEU A 116 12.96 -19.96 -22.12
C LEU A 116 13.97 -21.06 -21.76
N HIS A 117 14.56 -21.77 -22.73
CA HIS A 117 15.57 -22.82 -22.47
C HIS A 117 15.07 -24.02 -21.63
N PHE A 118 13.77 -24.32 -21.65
CA PHE A 118 13.30 -25.61 -21.10
C PHE A 118 13.90 -26.76 -21.93
N PRO A 119 14.38 -27.85 -21.30
CA PRO A 119 14.90 -28.98 -22.05
C PRO A 119 13.73 -29.79 -22.65
N THR A 120 14.02 -30.56 -23.69
CA THR A 120 12.98 -31.28 -24.47
C THR A 120 12.38 -32.47 -23.73
N ASP A 121 13.07 -32.97 -22.71
CA ASP A 121 12.66 -34.06 -21.82
C ASP A 121 11.98 -33.56 -20.54
N TYR A 122 11.65 -32.27 -20.45
CA TYR A 122 10.97 -31.69 -19.32
C TYR A 122 9.52 -32.20 -19.18
N ASP A 123 9.22 -32.87 -18.07
CA ASP A 123 7.97 -33.57 -17.79
C ASP A 123 7.05 -32.83 -16.80
N LYS A 124 7.56 -31.82 -16.09
CA LYS A 124 6.82 -31.05 -15.07
C LYS A 124 6.14 -29.79 -15.61
N PHE A 125 5.72 -29.80 -16.87
CA PHE A 125 4.94 -28.72 -17.46
C PHE A 125 3.46 -29.10 -17.50
N ILE A 126 2.63 -28.34 -16.80
CA ILE A 126 1.21 -28.63 -16.59
C ILE A 126 0.37 -27.56 -17.28
N PRO A 127 -0.10 -27.80 -18.52
CA PRO A 127 -1.00 -26.86 -19.17
C PRO A 127 -2.39 -26.97 -18.53
N THR A 128 -2.90 -25.86 -17.99
CA THR A 128 -4.22 -25.81 -17.35
C THR A 128 -4.80 -24.39 -17.42
N LEU A 129 -6.12 -24.27 -17.29
CA LEU A 129 -6.81 -23.00 -17.05
C LEU A 129 -7.20 -22.81 -15.59
N GLU A 130 -7.18 -23.89 -14.81
CA GLU A 130 -7.68 -23.91 -13.44
C GLU A 130 -6.74 -24.67 -12.50
N ILE A 131 -6.64 -24.22 -11.26
CA ILE A 131 -6.07 -24.97 -10.14
C ILE A 131 -7.14 -25.03 -9.06
N ASN A 132 -7.46 -26.24 -8.57
CA ASN A 132 -8.48 -26.46 -7.55
C ASN A 132 -9.84 -25.81 -7.88
N LYS A 133 -10.31 -25.96 -9.13
CA LYS A 133 -11.58 -25.38 -9.63
C LYS A 133 -11.64 -23.85 -9.58
N THR A 134 -10.48 -23.20 -9.48
CA THR A 134 -10.35 -21.74 -9.53
C THR A 134 -9.63 -21.38 -10.81
N GLU A 135 -10.24 -20.48 -11.59
CA GLU A 135 -9.64 -19.97 -12.82
C GLU A 135 -8.36 -19.19 -12.52
N LEU A 136 -7.29 -19.51 -13.24
CA LEU A 136 -6.01 -18.84 -13.13
C LEU A 136 -5.96 -17.63 -14.04
N GLN A 137 -6.18 -16.46 -13.43
CA GLN A 137 -5.96 -15.18 -14.09
C GLN A 137 -5.08 -14.28 -13.22
N TRP A 138 -4.26 -13.47 -13.88
CA TRP A 138 -3.47 -12.42 -13.22
C TRP A 138 -4.35 -11.40 -12.50
N SER A 139 -5.61 -11.24 -12.94
CA SER A 139 -6.61 -10.36 -12.35
C SER A 139 -6.90 -10.71 -10.88
N LEU A 140 -6.98 -11.99 -10.55
CA LEU A 140 -7.18 -12.47 -9.18
C LEU A 140 -6.00 -12.09 -8.27
N GLY A 141 -4.77 -12.27 -8.76
CA GLY A 141 -3.56 -11.85 -8.05
C GLY A 141 -3.51 -10.34 -7.81
N ALA A 142 -3.86 -9.54 -8.82
CA ALA A 142 -3.92 -8.09 -8.72
C ALA A 142 -5.00 -7.63 -7.72
N LEU A 143 -6.17 -8.28 -7.72
CA LEU A 143 -7.24 -8.01 -6.77
C LEU A 143 -6.79 -8.34 -5.34
N LEU A 144 -6.22 -9.52 -5.11
CA LEU A 144 -5.71 -9.93 -3.80
C LEU A 144 -4.62 -8.99 -3.30
N TYR A 145 -3.71 -8.56 -4.17
CA TYR A 145 -2.69 -7.59 -3.83
C TYR A 145 -3.30 -6.26 -3.38
N LYS A 146 -4.30 -5.77 -4.11
CA LYS A 146 -5.01 -4.52 -3.76
C LYS A 146 -5.75 -4.66 -2.43
N LEU A 147 -6.46 -5.76 -2.22
CA LEU A 147 -7.19 -6.03 -0.98
C LEU A 147 -6.25 -6.17 0.24
N LYS A 148 -5.09 -6.80 0.06
CA LYS A 148 -4.07 -6.89 1.11
C LYS A 148 -3.47 -5.51 1.43
N ALA A 149 -3.23 -4.68 0.41
CA ALA A 149 -2.73 -3.33 0.63
C ALA A 149 -3.77 -2.44 1.34
N THR A 150 -5.06 -2.56 1.01
CA THR A 150 -6.11 -1.80 1.69
C THR A 150 -6.28 -2.22 3.15
N THR A 151 -6.34 -3.52 3.42
CA THR A 151 -6.46 -4.05 4.80
C THR A 151 -5.28 -3.64 5.68
N ALA A 152 -4.04 -3.75 5.17
CA ALA A 152 -2.86 -3.30 5.91
C ALA A 152 -2.87 -1.78 6.20
N LYS A 153 -3.35 -0.98 5.23
CA LYS A 153 -3.48 0.47 5.40
C LYS A 153 -4.53 0.81 6.46
N GLU A 154 -5.69 0.16 6.43
CA GLU A 154 -6.77 0.36 7.42
C GLU A 154 -6.30 0.01 8.83
N GLU A 155 -5.61 -1.12 9.01
CA GLU A 155 -5.06 -1.51 10.31
C GLU A 155 -4.07 -0.46 10.86
N TYR A 156 -3.20 0.07 10.01
CA TYR A 156 -2.24 1.11 10.38
C TYR A 156 -2.93 2.44 10.74
N GLN A 157 -3.94 2.84 9.98
CA GLN A 157 -4.71 4.06 10.25
C GLN A 157 -5.40 4.00 11.62
N TRP A 158 -6.06 2.89 11.96
CA TRP A 158 -6.70 2.72 13.26
C TRP A 158 -5.72 2.80 14.42
N LYS A 159 -4.51 2.23 14.27
CA LYS A 159 -3.45 2.32 15.28
C LYS A 159 -3.00 3.77 15.51
N ILE A 160 -2.80 4.56 14.44
CA ILE A 160 -2.43 5.97 14.58
C ILE A 160 -3.54 6.76 15.27
N ILE A 161 -4.79 6.58 14.86
CA ILE A 161 -5.94 7.28 15.46
C ILE A 161 -6.02 6.95 16.96
N PHE A 162 -5.89 5.68 17.33
CA PHE A 162 -5.93 5.25 18.72
C PHE A 162 -4.78 5.87 19.55
N ILE A 163 -3.54 5.82 19.06
CA ILE A 163 -2.39 6.43 19.74
C ILE A 163 -2.58 7.95 19.90
N SER A 164 -3.04 8.63 18.84
CA SER A 164 -3.30 10.07 18.84
C SER A 164 -4.33 10.44 19.92
N VAL A 165 -5.46 9.71 19.99
CA VAL A 165 -6.50 9.93 21.00
C VAL A 165 -5.95 9.72 22.41
N VAL A 166 -5.19 8.66 22.66
CA VAL A 166 -4.59 8.38 23.98
C VAL A 166 -3.64 9.51 24.41
N VAL A 167 -2.78 9.99 23.51
CA VAL A 167 -1.85 11.09 23.79
C VAL A 167 -2.62 12.38 24.11
N ILE A 168 -3.65 12.71 23.33
CA ILE A 168 -4.50 13.89 23.56
C ILE A 168 -5.17 13.79 24.94
N CYS A 169 -5.72 12.63 25.32
CA CYS A 169 -6.31 12.41 26.62
C CYS A 169 -5.30 12.64 27.77
N ILE A 170 -4.07 12.14 27.63
CA ILE A 170 -3.00 12.35 28.63
C ILE A 170 -2.68 13.84 28.75
N LEU A 171 -2.55 14.57 27.64
CA LEU A 171 -2.29 16.01 27.66
C LEU A 171 -3.41 16.79 28.37
N ILE A 172 -4.68 16.44 28.12
CA ILE A 172 -5.82 17.06 28.79
C ILE A 172 -5.76 16.79 30.30
N ILE A 173 -5.44 15.56 30.72
CA ILE A 173 -5.31 15.21 32.14
C ILE A 173 -4.17 16.00 32.80
N LEU A 174 -3.02 16.14 32.13
CA LEU A 174 -1.89 16.92 32.64
C LEU A 174 -2.23 18.41 32.79
N ILE A 175 -2.95 18.98 31.81
CA ILE A 175 -3.43 20.37 31.88
C ILE A 175 -4.39 20.52 33.07
N PHE A 176 -5.33 19.58 33.24
CA PHE A 176 -6.29 19.63 34.34
C PHE A 176 -5.62 19.50 35.72
N ILE A 177 -4.62 18.61 35.85
CA ILE A 177 -3.83 18.52 37.09
C ILE A 177 -3.05 19.83 37.32
N GLY A 178 -2.45 20.40 36.27
CA GLY A 178 -1.72 21.66 36.33
C GLY A 178 -2.61 22.83 36.80
N THR A 179 -3.82 22.94 36.27
CA THR A 179 -4.77 23.98 36.70
C THR A 179 -5.21 23.78 38.15
N LEU A 180 -5.47 22.55 38.60
CA LEU A 180 -5.77 22.27 40.01
C LEU A 180 -4.61 22.62 40.96
N LEU A 181 -3.38 22.31 40.57
CA LEU A 181 -2.18 22.67 41.34
C LEU A 181 -1.98 24.18 41.41
N TYR A 182 -2.19 24.88 40.30
CA TYR A 182 -2.12 26.35 40.22
C TYR A 182 -3.12 27.01 41.17
N LEU A 183 -4.39 26.58 41.15
CA LEU A 183 -5.42 27.09 42.05
C LEU A 183 -5.06 26.84 43.53
N LYS A 184 -4.54 25.65 43.86
CA LYS A 184 -4.13 25.30 45.23
C LYS A 184 -2.93 26.13 45.73
N LEU A 185 -2.00 26.49 44.85
CA LEU A 185 -0.86 27.36 45.16
C LEU A 185 -1.32 28.81 45.42
N ASN A 186 -2.23 29.32 44.58
CA ASN A 186 -2.78 30.66 44.76
C ASN A 186 -3.60 30.78 46.07
N ASP A 187 -4.38 29.76 46.41
CA ASP A 187 -5.11 29.69 47.68
C ASP A 187 -4.19 29.67 48.91
N LYS A 188 -3.03 28.98 48.83
CA LYS A 188 -2.03 28.99 49.91
C LYS A 188 -1.42 30.39 50.11
N CYS A 189 -1.02 31.07 49.04
CA CYS A 189 -0.51 32.44 49.11
C CYS A 189 -1.56 33.43 49.66
N SER A 190 -2.83 33.24 49.29
CA SER A 190 -3.96 34.04 49.82
C SER A 190 -4.15 33.85 51.34
N ARG A 191 -3.95 32.63 51.86
CA ARG A 191 -4.01 32.38 53.32
C ARG A 191 -2.81 32.94 54.09
N THR A 192 -1.59 32.87 53.56
CA THR A 192 -0.40 33.43 54.22
C THR A 192 -0.47 34.95 54.35
N ASN A 193 -1.07 35.65 53.38
CA ASN A 193 -1.31 37.10 53.48
C ASN A 193 -2.33 37.48 54.55
N LYS A 194 -3.38 36.67 54.78
CA LYS A 194 -4.34 36.89 55.88
C LYS A 194 -3.74 36.66 57.28
N GLN A 195 -2.71 35.83 57.39
CA GLN A 195 -2.03 35.58 58.67
C GLN A 195 -1.06 36.71 59.06
N SER A 196 -0.50 37.47 58.11
CA SER A 196 0.32 38.66 58.41
C SER A 196 -0.49 39.85 58.95
N GLN A 197 -1.81 39.92 58.74
CA GLN A 197 -2.67 40.96 59.33
C GLN A 197 -3.19 40.60 60.74
N ASN A 198 -3.23 39.32 61.11
CA ASN A 198 -3.73 38.88 62.43
C ASN A 198 -2.63 38.64 63.48
N GLY A 199 -1.35 38.88 63.14
CA GLY A 199 -0.21 38.75 64.05
C GLY A 199 0.24 40.03 64.76
N SER A 200 -0.41 41.17 64.52
CA SER A 200 -0.08 42.48 65.14
C SER A 200 -1.26 43.06 65.93
N VAL A 201 -1.89 42.23 66.76
CA VAL A 201 -2.81 42.70 67.81
C VAL A 201 -2.17 42.36 69.15
N THR A 202 -1.30 43.24 69.64
CA THR A 202 -1.04 43.41 71.07
C THR A 202 -0.48 44.81 71.34
N THR A 203 -1.28 45.57 72.09
CA THR A 203 -0.86 46.58 73.08
C THR A 203 -0.41 47.97 72.59
N ASN A 204 -1.32 48.95 72.63
CA ASN A 204 -1.29 50.02 73.64
C ASN A 204 -2.39 51.06 73.36
N THR A 205 -3.54 50.88 74.02
CA THR A 205 -4.37 51.98 74.53
C THR A 205 -3.49 52.83 75.45
N ASN A 206 -3.73 54.15 75.52
CA ASN A 206 -3.04 55.17 76.33
C ASN A 206 -2.05 56.03 75.54
N ASN A 207 -2.55 56.93 74.67
CA ASN A 207 -1.86 58.19 74.31
C ASN A 207 -2.71 59.23 73.55
N ILE A 208 -4.03 59.03 73.38
CA ILE A 208 -4.88 60.03 72.68
C ILE A 208 -5.47 61.08 73.65
N GLU A 209 -5.39 60.87 74.97
CA GLU A 209 -5.86 61.86 75.97
C GLU A 209 -4.88 63.02 76.26
N SER A 210 -3.68 63.04 75.67
CA SER A 210 -2.71 64.14 75.85
C SER A 210 -2.70 65.17 74.73
N PHE A 211 -3.36 64.92 73.59
CA PHE A 211 -3.44 65.88 72.48
C PHE A 211 -4.73 66.72 72.47
N VAL A 212 -5.69 66.39 73.35
CA VAL A 212 -6.98 67.10 73.52
C VAL A 212 -6.83 68.39 74.34
N LYS A 213 -5.64 68.70 74.89
CA LYS A 213 -5.48 69.79 75.88
C LYS A 213 -4.79 71.07 75.38
N ASN A 214 -4.37 71.16 74.11
CA ASN A 214 -3.53 72.28 73.65
C ASN A 214 -4.08 73.17 72.53
N ASN A 215 -5.33 73.02 72.07
CA ASN A 215 -5.90 73.96 71.08
C ASN A 215 -7.38 74.30 71.36
N SER A 216 -7.71 74.48 72.64
CA SER A 216 -8.95 75.10 73.10
C SER A 216 -8.67 76.54 73.54
N ASP A 217 -8.10 77.36 72.67
CA ASP A 217 -8.04 78.81 72.82
C ASP A 217 -7.96 79.45 71.43
N THR A 218 -9.12 79.66 70.81
CA THR A 218 -9.54 80.91 70.14
C THR A 218 -10.88 80.60 69.44
N SER A 219 -11.94 80.75 70.22
CA SER A 219 -13.31 80.78 69.77
C SER A 219 -13.57 81.94 68.81
N SER A 220 -14.44 81.69 67.83
CA SER A 220 -15.43 82.62 67.27
C SER A 220 -14.94 83.91 66.63
N GLN A 221 -15.11 84.05 65.31
CA GLN A 221 -16.06 85.05 64.78
C GLN A 221 -16.21 85.05 63.24
N PHE A 222 -17.48 85.21 62.83
CA PHE A 222 -18.00 85.79 61.58
C PHE A 222 -18.09 84.93 60.31
N ASP A 223 -19.20 84.18 60.24
CA ASP A 223 -20.05 84.12 59.03
C ASP A 223 -20.90 85.41 58.97
N ASP A 224 -20.85 86.14 57.85
CA ASP A 224 -21.98 86.90 57.25
C ASP A 224 -21.52 87.77 56.05
N LYS A 225 -21.96 87.43 54.83
CA LYS A 225 -22.39 88.39 53.79
C LYS A 225 -22.99 87.74 52.52
N ILE A 226 -24.32 87.58 52.57
CA ILE A 226 -25.37 88.07 51.65
C ILE A 226 -25.03 88.51 50.18
N ALA A 227 -25.85 87.96 49.26
CA ALA A 227 -26.43 88.50 48.00
C ALA A 227 -25.63 88.72 46.71
N SER A 228 -26.18 88.12 45.64
CA SER A 228 -26.58 88.70 44.34
C SER A 228 -25.73 89.84 43.73
N SER A 229 -25.11 89.53 42.60
CA SER A 229 -25.14 90.33 41.36
C SER A 229 -25.15 89.40 40.16
#